data_AF-A0A961RYK4-F1
#
_entry.id   AF-A0A961RYK4-F1
#
_cell.length_a   1.000
_cell.length_b   1.000
_cell.length_c   1.000
_cell.angle_alpha   90.00
_cell.angle_beta   90.00
_cell.angle_gamma   90.00
#
_symmetry.space_group_name_H-M   'P 1'
#
loop_
_entity.id
_entity.type
_entity.pdbx_description
1 polymer ?
#
loop_
_entity_poly.entity_id
_entity_poly.type
_entity_poly.pdbx_seq_one_letter_code
_entity_poly.pdbx_strand_id
1 'polypeptide(L)'
;MADRFIALDWGTTSFRAYLADASGAVWDTVSAPEGILAVADGRFEEALEKHIGVWDTSLPVMAAGMITSRQGWIELPYLPCPASAADLAGALHHHQTASGRRIAFATGLSHRGADGMPEVMRSEEVQVFGSLDLGVSHFVTPGTHSKWITTEGERLTHYATYVTGEV
;
A
#
# COMPACT_ATOMS: atom_id res chain seq x y z
N MET A 1 -7.11 -18.55 18.70
CA MET A 1 -6.85 -17.10 18.71
C MET A 1 -6.81 -16.69 17.26
N ALA A 2 -7.56 -15.66 16.85
CA ALA A 2 -7.50 -15.20 15.46
C ALA A 2 -6.11 -14.58 15.23
N ASP A 3 -5.42 -14.97 14.16
CA ASP A 3 -4.15 -14.37 13.77
C ASP A 3 -4.42 -12.91 13.40
N ARG A 4 -4.02 -12.00 14.29
CA ARG A 4 -4.17 -10.56 14.12
C ARG A 4 -2.96 -9.97 13.42
N PHE A 5 -3.18 -8.88 12.71
CA PHE A 5 -2.15 -8.11 12.04
C PHE A 5 -2.53 -6.63 11.99
N ILE A 6 -1.57 -5.79 11.62
CA ILE A 6 -1.78 -4.36 11.42
C ILE A 6 -1.68 -4.08 9.92
N ALA A 7 -2.76 -3.61 9.31
CA ALA A 7 -2.73 -3.07 7.95
C ALA A 7 -2.37 -1.57 8.02
N LEU A 8 -1.35 -1.14 7.30
CA LEU A 8 -0.85 0.22 7.30
C LEU A 8 -0.90 0.79 5.87
N ASP A 9 -1.64 1.88 5.72
CA ASP A 9 -1.67 2.72 4.53
C ASP A 9 -1.06 4.07 4.89
N TRP A 10 0.15 4.31 4.39
CA TRP A 10 0.91 5.51 4.71
C TRP A 10 1.22 6.29 3.45
N GLY A 11 0.33 7.25 3.18
CA GLY A 11 0.36 8.12 2.01
C GLY A 11 1.25 9.35 2.19
N THR A 12 1.24 10.21 1.17
CA THR A 12 2.01 11.46 1.13
C THR A 12 1.69 12.40 2.30
N THR A 13 0.40 12.54 2.62
CA THR A 13 -0.12 13.52 3.60
C THR A 13 -0.96 12.89 4.71
N SER A 14 -1.19 11.57 4.67
CA SER A 14 -2.00 10.88 5.68
C SER A 14 -1.38 9.56 6.11
N PHE A 15 -1.69 9.18 7.36
CA PHE A 15 -1.37 7.92 7.99
C PHE A 15 -2.67 7.23 8.39
N ARG A 16 -2.85 5.98 7.99
CA ARG A 16 -3.98 5.14 8.40
C ARG A 16 -3.49 3.76 8.77
N ALA A 17 -3.85 3.29 9.96
CA ALA A 17 -3.54 1.94 10.40
C ALA A 17 -4.79 1.25 10.97
N TYR A 18 -4.88 -0.05 10.74
CA TYR A 18 -6.02 -0.86 11.13
C TYR A 18 -5.51 -2.11 11.85
N LEU A 19 -5.94 -2.33 13.09
CA LEU A 19 -5.75 -3.60 13.77
C LEU A 19 -6.84 -4.55 13.28
N ALA A 20 -6.47 -5.56 12.51
CA ALA A 20 -7.40 -6.48 11.88
C ALA A 20 -7.09 -7.94 12.23
N ASP A 21 -8.03 -8.83 11.94
CA ASP A 21 -7.81 -10.27 11.96
C ASP A 21 -7.99 -10.92 10.58
N ALA A 22 -7.66 -12.21 10.49
CA ALA A 22 -7.74 -12.98 9.25
C ALA A 22 -9.15 -13.07 8.61
N SER A 23 -10.22 -12.70 9.32
CA SER A 23 -11.56 -12.62 8.74
C SER A 23 -11.85 -11.28 8.05
N GLY A 24 -10.92 -10.32 8.16
CA GLY A 24 -11.10 -8.94 7.72
C GLY A 24 -11.80 -8.05 8.75
N ALA A 25 -12.09 -8.56 9.95
CA ALA A 25 -12.68 -7.74 11.01
C ALA A 25 -11.67 -6.72 11.55
N VAL A 26 -12.06 -5.45 11.55
CA VAL A 26 -11.27 -4.35 12.11
C VAL A 26 -11.64 -4.16 13.57
N TRP A 27 -10.65 -4.28 14.45
CA TRP A 27 -10.78 -4.17 15.91
C TRP A 27 -10.47 -2.77 16.43
N ASP A 28 -9.56 -2.07 15.76
CA ASP A 28 -9.16 -0.72 16.12
C ASP A 28 -8.61 0.02 14.89
N THR A 29 -8.60 1.35 14.93
CA THR A 29 -8.15 2.19 13.81
C THR A 29 -7.45 3.43 14.31
N VAL A 30 -6.31 3.75 13.69
CA VAL A 30 -5.60 5.02 13.88
C VAL A 30 -5.58 5.77 12.56
N SER A 31 -5.91 7.06 12.60
CA SER A 31 -5.80 7.96 11.45
C SER A 31 -5.19 9.27 11.90
N ALA A 32 -4.19 9.76 11.18
CA ALA A 32 -3.51 11.00 11.47
C ALA A 32 -3.12 11.76 10.19
N PRO A 33 -3.07 13.10 10.21
CA PRO A 33 -2.57 13.91 9.10
C PRO A 33 -1.02 13.94 9.07
N GLU A 34 -0.37 12.79 9.32
CA GLU A 34 1.10 12.65 9.37
C GLU A 34 1.57 11.68 8.28
N GLY A 35 1.39 12.09 7.02
CA GLY A 35 1.94 11.35 5.88
C GLY A 35 3.47 11.42 5.82
N ILE A 36 4.06 10.77 4.81
CA ILE A 36 5.53 10.64 4.70
C ILE A 36 6.26 12.00 4.66
N LEU A 37 5.62 13.05 4.12
CA LEU A 37 6.24 14.38 4.03
C LEU A 37 6.30 15.12 5.38
N ALA A 38 5.53 14.68 6.38
CA ALA A 38 5.56 15.24 7.72
C ALA A 38 6.67 14.61 8.59
N VAL A 39 7.26 13.49 8.15
CA VAL A 39 8.32 12.80 8.89
C VAL A 39 9.66 13.46 8.62
N ALA A 40 10.19 14.17 9.62
CA ALA A 40 11.49 14.83 9.54
C ALA A 40 12.64 13.83 9.70
N ASP A 41 13.74 14.08 8.99
CA ASP A 41 15.04 13.39 9.15
C ASP A 41 14.97 11.86 9.01
N GLY A 42 13.98 11.34 8.27
CA GLY A 42 13.80 9.91 8.07
C GLY A 42 13.40 9.13 9.34
N ARG A 43 12.86 9.81 10.36
CA ARG A 43 12.46 9.21 11.66
C ARG A 43 11.12 8.46 11.57
N PHE A 44 11.01 7.56 10.59
CA PHE A 44 9.80 6.79 10.32
C PHE A 44 9.48 5.77 11.41
N GLU A 45 10.49 5.14 12.05
CA GLU A 45 10.25 4.25 13.20
C GLU A 45 9.59 4.99 14.36
N GLU A 46 10.11 6.16 14.73
CA GLU A 46 9.55 6.99 15.80
C GLU A 46 8.11 7.42 15.47
N ALA A 47 7.88 7.87 14.24
CA ALA A 47 6.55 8.26 13.77
C ALA A 47 5.56 7.08 13.75
N LEU A 48 6.03 5.88 13.37
CA LEU A 48 5.22 4.66 13.42
C LEU A 48 4.82 4.33 14.86
N GLU A 49 5.80 4.25 15.78
CA GLU A 49 5.55 3.88 17.18
C GLU A 49 4.70 4.93 17.91
N LYS A 50 4.80 6.21 17.55
CA LYS A 50 3.91 7.26 18.05
C LYS A 50 2.44 6.93 17.82
N HIS A 51 2.10 6.32 16.67
CA HIS A 51 0.71 6.02 16.29
C HIS A 51 0.26 4.62 16.70
N ILE A 52 1.08 3.60 16.47
CA ILE A 52 0.70 2.19 16.67
C ILE A 52 1.39 1.54 17.88
N GLY A 53 2.14 2.31 18.67
CA GLY A 53 2.88 1.85 19.85
C GLY A 53 2.00 1.19 20.92
N VAL A 54 0.71 1.55 20.96
CA VAL A 54 -0.27 0.97 21.88
C VAL A 54 -0.64 -0.47 21.52
N TRP A 55 -0.44 -0.88 20.27
CA TRP A 55 -0.70 -2.25 19.81
C TRP A 55 0.53 -3.13 19.99
N ASP A 56 0.28 -4.42 20.27
CA ASP A 56 1.29 -5.44 20.52
C ASP A 56 2.36 -5.48 19.41
N THR A 57 3.61 -5.30 19.82
CA THR A 57 4.81 -5.25 18.98
C THR A 57 5.08 -6.55 18.22
N SER A 58 4.55 -7.69 18.69
CA SER A 58 4.72 -9.00 18.04
C SER A 58 3.85 -9.17 16.80
N LEU A 59 2.79 -8.36 16.66
CA LEU A 59 1.89 -8.40 15.51
C LEU A 59 2.61 -7.99 14.23
N PRO A 60 2.43 -8.74 13.12
CA PRO A 60 3.00 -8.34 11.84
C PRO A 60 2.28 -7.09 11.31
N VAL A 61 3.06 -6.19 10.72
CA VAL A 61 2.55 -5.00 10.02
C VAL A 61 2.66 -5.24 8.51
N MET A 62 1.58 -5.06 7.77
CA MET A 62 1.58 -5.03 6.30
C MET A 62 1.41 -3.58 5.85
N ALA A 63 2.43 -3.01 5.23
CA ALA A 63 2.51 -1.59 4.90
C ALA A 63 2.48 -1.36 3.39
N ALA A 64 1.61 -0.45 2.95
CA ALA A 64 1.48 -0.06 1.56
C ALA A 64 1.46 1.47 1.41
N GLY A 65 1.63 1.90 0.15
CA GLY A 65 1.56 3.28 -0.27
C GLY A 65 2.88 4.02 -0.27
N MET A 66 2.82 5.34 -0.11
CA MET A 66 3.97 6.22 -0.39
C MET A 66 5.15 6.03 0.55
N ILE A 67 4.97 5.31 1.67
CA ILE A 67 6.05 4.86 2.54
C ILE A 67 7.11 4.03 1.82
N THR A 68 6.80 3.43 0.67
CA THR A 68 7.77 2.70 -0.17
C THR A 68 8.24 3.47 -1.42
N SER A 69 7.91 4.75 -1.52
CA SER A 69 8.41 5.64 -2.58
C SER A 69 9.84 6.11 -2.31
N ARG A 70 10.45 6.82 -3.27
CA ARG A 70 11.79 7.44 -3.12
C ARG A 70 11.90 8.40 -1.93
N GLN A 71 10.81 9.04 -1.54
CA GLN A 71 10.76 9.95 -0.38
C GLN A 71 10.23 9.26 0.88
N GLY A 72 9.90 7.97 0.79
CA GLY A 72 9.40 7.17 1.89
C GLY A 72 10.53 6.64 2.77
N TRP A 73 10.18 5.65 3.57
CA TRP A 73 11.11 5.00 4.49
C TRP A 73 12.07 4.07 3.74
N ILE A 74 11.53 3.22 2.85
CA ILE A 74 12.32 2.28 2.06
C ILE A 74 11.87 2.37 0.62
N GLU A 75 12.72 2.90 -0.27
CA GLU A 75 12.42 2.92 -1.70
C GLU A 75 12.38 1.50 -2.27
N LEU A 76 11.22 1.09 -2.81
CA LEU A 76 11.06 -0.20 -3.46
C LEU A 76 10.82 -0.07 -4.97
N PRO A 77 11.48 -0.92 -5.79
CA PRO A 77 11.28 -0.93 -7.23
C PRO A 77 9.88 -1.42 -7.58
N TYR A 78 9.28 -0.83 -8.61
CA TYR A 78 7.96 -1.23 -9.10
C TYR A 78 7.99 -2.64 -9.71
N LEU A 79 6.93 -3.40 -9.50
CA LEU A 79 6.70 -4.68 -10.16
C LEU A 79 6.03 -4.44 -11.53
N PRO A 80 6.48 -5.04 -12.64
CA PRO A 80 5.87 -4.82 -13.95
C PRO A 80 4.54 -5.58 -14.10
N CYS A 81 3.57 -4.96 -14.77
CA CYS A 81 2.34 -5.62 -15.20
C CYS A 81 2.55 -6.45 -16.48
N PRO A 82 1.81 -7.56 -16.68
CA PRO A 82 0.71 -8.03 -15.82
C PRO A 82 1.17 -8.67 -14.50
N ALA A 83 0.50 -8.34 -13.39
CA ALA A 83 0.85 -8.82 -12.05
C ALA A 83 -0.37 -9.35 -11.28
N SER A 84 -0.17 -10.40 -10.49
CA SER A 84 -1.17 -10.95 -9.56
C SER A 84 -0.90 -10.57 -8.10
N ALA A 85 -1.87 -10.80 -7.22
CA ALA A 85 -1.67 -10.67 -5.77
C ALA A 85 -0.52 -11.56 -5.26
N ALA A 86 -0.33 -12.75 -5.85
CA ALA A 86 0.78 -13.65 -5.51
C ALA A 86 2.14 -13.07 -5.94
N ASP A 87 2.20 -12.43 -7.11
CA ASP A 87 3.42 -11.75 -7.57
C ASP A 87 3.79 -10.59 -6.62
N LEU A 88 2.78 -9.81 -6.19
CA LEU A 88 2.97 -8.73 -5.21
C LEU A 88 3.42 -9.27 -3.84
N ALA A 89 2.81 -10.36 -3.36
CA ALA A 89 3.18 -11.01 -2.11
C ALA A 89 4.63 -11.55 -2.15
N GLY A 90 5.06 -12.10 -3.29
CA GLY A 90 6.44 -12.55 -3.50
C GLY A 90 7.47 -11.41 -3.55
N ALA A 91 7.02 -10.18 -3.80
CA ALA A 91 7.87 -8.98 -3.87
C ALA A 91 7.90 -8.18 -2.56
N LEU A 92 7.28 -8.66 -1.47
CA LEU A 92 7.26 -7.97 -0.18
C LEU A 92 8.68 -7.80 0.37
N HIS A 93 9.00 -6.57 0.80
CA HIS A 93 10.23 -6.30 1.51
C HIS A 93 10.01 -6.44 3.02
N HIS A 94 10.73 -7.36 3.65
CA HIS A 94 10.63 -7.59 5.09
C HIS A 94 11.65 -6.76 5.85
N HIS A 95 11.19 -6.05 6.88
CA HIS A 95 11.98 -5.18 7.73
C HIS A 95 11.66 -5.45 9.20
N GLN A 96 12.67 -5.34 10.07
CA GLN A 96 12.49 -5.40 11.52
C GLN A 96 12.98 -4.10 12.15
N THR A 97 12.09 -3.44 12.90
CA THR A 97 12.40 -2.18 13.59
C THR A 97 13.25 -2.41 14.84
N ALA A 98 13.81 -1.35 15.41
CA ALA A 98 14.52 -1.41 16.69
C ALA A 98 13.62 -1.86 17.85
N SER A 99 12.32 -1.58 17.79
CA SER A 99 11.32 -2.06 18.75
C SER A 99 11.02 -3.55 18.62
N GLY A 100 11.47 -4.20 17.53
CA GLY A 100 11.24 -5.61 17.25
C GLY A 100 10.01 -5.90 16.39
N ARG A 101 9.29 -4.86 15.92
CA ARG A 101 8.15 -5.04 14.99
C ARG A 101 8.63 -5.61 13.67
N ARG A 102 7.83 -6.52 13.11
CA ARG A 102 8.05 -7.09 11.78
C ARG A 102 7.13 -6.41 10.80
N ILE A 103 7.69 -5.76 9.80
CA ILE A 103 6.96 -5.03 8.76
C ILE A 103 7.21 -5.69 7.41
N ALA A 104 6.15 -5.96 6.68
CA ALA A 104 6.19 -6.36 5.28
C ALA A 104 5.71 -5.18 4.43
N PHE A 105 6.60 -4.63 3.62
CA PHE A 105 6.35 -3.49 2.75
C PHE A 105 5.96 -3.94 1.35
N ALA A 106 4.81 -3.50 0.88
CA ALA A 106 4.34 -3.68 -0.49
C ALA A 106 4.98 -2.65 -1.44
N THR A 107 5.30 -3.09 -2.64
CA THR A 107 5.73 -2.21 -3.72
C THR A 107 4.56 -1.83 -4.64
N GLY A 108 4.74 -0.77 -5.42
CA GLY A 108 3.78 -0.38 -6.45
C GLY A 108 3.93 -1.18 -7.74
N LEU A 109 3.05 -0.92 -8.72
CA LEU A 109 3.12 -1.50 -10.06
C LEU A 109 3.59 -0.50 -11.13
N SER A 110 4.22 -1.04 -12.18
CA SER A 110 4.62 -0.31 -13.38
C SER A 110 4.04 -0.94 -14.65
N HIS A 111 3.78 -0.12 -15.65
CA HIS A 111 3.21 -0.52 -16.93
C HIS A 111 3.71 0.41 -18.04
N ARG A 112 3.60 -0.04 -19.28
CA ARG A 112 3.75 0.83 -20.45
C ARG A 112 2.41 0.92 -21.14
N GLY A 113 1.85 2.13 -21.17
CA GLY A 113 0.58 2.40 -21.85
C GLY A 113 0.65 2.07 -23.34
N ALA A 114 -0.51 2.07 -24.00
CA ALA A 114 -0.62 1.77 -25.43
C ALA A 114 0.15 2.79 -26.31
N ASP A 115 0.35 4.00 -25.81
CA ASP A 115 1.16 5.08 -26.41
C ASP A 115 2.66 4.96 -26.10
N GLY A 116 3.07 3.93 -25.36
CA GLY A 116 4.44 3.68 -24.91
C GLY A 116 4.85 4.46 -23.66
N MET A 117 3.97 5.30 -23.10
CA MET A 117 4.29 6.11 -21.93
C MET A 117 4.37 5.26 -20.67
N PRO A 118 5.31 5.56 -19.75
CA PRO A 118 5.42 4.86 -18.49
C PRO A 118 4.25 5.23 -17.58
N GLU A 119 3.63 4.20 -17.03
CA GLU A 119 2.52 4.29 -16.09
C GLU A 119 2.94 3.65 -14.76
N VAL A 120 2.65 4.30 -13.65
CA VAL A 120 2.97 3.80 -12.29
C VAL A 120 1.79 3.98 -11.35
N MET A 121 1.66 3.07 -10.40
CA MET A 121 0.72 3.19 -9.27
C MET A 121 1.40 2.69 -7.99
N ARG A 122 0.97 3.19 -6.84
CA ARG A 122 1.46 2.75 -5.53
C ARG A 122 0.37 3.03 -4.52
N SER A 123 -0.17 1.97 -3.93
CA SER A 123 -1.39 1.84 -3.09
C SER A 123 -2.57 1.24 -3.86
N GLU A 124 -2.80 1.67 -5.09
CA GLU A 124 -4.00 1.28 -5.85
C GLU A 124 -4.01 -0.22 -6.17
N GLU A 125 -2.84 -0.84 -6.35
CA GLU A 125 -2.70 -2.28 -6.56
C GLU A 125 -3.27 -3.10 -5.40
N VAL A 126 -3.05 -2.66 -4.16
CA VAL A 126 -3.55 -3.34 -2.96
C VAL A 126 -5.07 -3.25 -2.89
N GLN A 127 -5.65 -2.11 -3.26
CA GLN A 127 -7.10 -1.92 -3.31
C GLN A 127 -7.75 -2.84 -4.34
N VAL A 128 -7.17 -2.93 -5.54
CA VAL A 128 -7.68 -3.79 -6.60
C VAL A 128 -7.57 -5.27 -6.21
N PHE A 129 -6.40 -5.72 -5.75
CA PHE A 129 -6.23 -7.12 -5.34
C PHE A 129 -7.14 -7.50 -4.17
N GLY A 130 -7.36 -6.59 -3.22
CA GLY A 130 -8.29 -6.79 -2.11
C GLY A 130 -9.77 -6.81 -2.51
N SER A 131 -10.11 -6.49 -3.76
CA SER A 131 -11.48 -6.38 -4.26
C SER A 131 -11.80 -7.35 -5.41
N LEU A 132 -10.90 -8.29 -5.72
CA LEU A 132 -11.07 -9.24 -6.85
C LEU A 132 -12.26 -10.19 -6.65
N ASP A 133 -12.62 -10.49 -5.40
CA ASP A 133 -13.76 -11.34 -5.03
C ASP A 133 -15.12 -10.73 -5.42
N LEU A 134 -15.18 -9.43 -5.71
CA LEU A 134 -16.35 -8.77 -6.26
C LEU A 134 -16.68 -9.23 -7.70
N GLY A 135 -15.76 -9.93 -8.39
CA GLY A 135 -15.97 -10.45 -9.74
C GLY A 135 -16.03 -9.37 -10.83
N VAL A 136 -15.50 -8.17 -10.54
CA VAL A 136 -15.42 -7.06 -11.50
C VAL A 136 -14.07 -7.04 -12.20
N SER A 137 -14.06 -6.68 -13.48
CA SER A 137 -12.83 -6.64 -14.29
C SER A 137 -12.26 -5.23 -14.48
N HIS A 138 -13.05 -4.19 -14.19
CA HIS A 138 -12.68 -2.79 -14.37
C HIS A 138 -12.86 -2.02 -13.07
N PHE A 139 -11.79 -1.34 -12.65
CA PHE A 139 -11.76 -0.54 -11.44
C PHE A 139 -11.46 0.91 -11.78
N VAL A 140 -12.09 1.82 -11.04
CA VAL A 140 -11.74 3.24 -11.05
C VAL A 140 -11.38 3.60 -9.63
N THR A 141 -10.14 4.03 -9.40
CA THR A 141 -9.67 4.51 -8.10
C THR A 141 -9.52 6.03 -8.17
N PRO A 142 -10.56 6.80 -7.81
CA PRO A 142 -10.50 8.26 -7.90
C PRO A 142 -9.54 8.85 -6.86
N GLY A 143 -8.89 9.94 -7.22
CA GLY A 143 -7.98 10.68 -6.33
C GLY A 143 -7.28 11.82 -7.06
N THR A 144 -6.20 12.34 -6.48
CA THR A 144 -5.29 13.30 -7.14
C THR A 144 -4.88 12.77 -8.53
N HIS A 145 -4.54 11.48 -8.58
CA HIS A 145 -4.30 10.72 -9.80
C HIS A 145 -5.33 9.61 -9.92
N SER A 146 -6.41 9.84 -10.65
CA SER A 146 -7.41 8.80 -10.87
C SER A 146 -6.83 7.69 -11.73
N LYS A 147 -6.94 6.43 -11.30
CA LYS A 147 -6.52 5.27 -12.10
C LYS A 147 -7.74 4.57 -12.68
N TRP A 148 -7.62 4.21 -13.95
CA TRP A 148 -8.52 3.29 -14.62
C TRP A 148 -7.77 1.99 -14.81
N ILE A 149 -8.24 0.91 -14.19
CA ILE A 149 -7.50 -0.34 -14.05
C ILE A 149 -8.32 -1.48 -14.63
N THR A 150 -7.69 -2.33 -15.43
CA THR A 150 -8.28 -3.55 -15.98
C THR A 150 -7.58 -4.78 -15.44
N THR A 151 -8.39 -5.79 -15.12
CA THR A 151 -7.95 -7.11 -14.66
C THR A 151 -8.46 -8.21 -15.59
N GLU A 152 -7.68 -9.27 -15.72
CA GLU A 152 -8.08 -10.52 -16.37
C GLU A 152 -7.88 -11.67 -15.38
N GLY A 153 -8.99 -12.21 -14.87
CA GLY A 153 -8.94 -13.13 -13.73
C GLY A 153 -8.34 -12.44 -12.50
N GLU A 154 -7.29 -13.04 -11.94
CA GLU A 154 -6.60 -12.52 -10.75
C GLU A 154 -5.40 -11.62 -11.06
N ARG A 155 -5.26 -11.18 -12.32
CA ARG A 155 -4.11 -10.39 -12.78
C ARG A 155 -4.55 -8.99 -13.17
N LEU A 156 -3.84 -7.99 -12.67
CA LEU A 156 -3.89 -6.62 -13.15
C LEU A 156 -3.06 -6.54 -14.43
N THR A 157 -3.68 -6.15 -15.55
CA THR A 157 -3.08 -6.26 -16.90
C THR A 157 -2.79 -4.92 -17.53
N HIS A 158 -3.68 -3.95 -17.35
CA HIS A 158 -3.59 -2.63 -17.95
C HIS A 158 -4.12 -1.55 -17.00
N TYR A 159 -3.53 -0.36 -17.08
CA TYR A 159 -4.08 0.81 -16.42
C TYR A 159 -3.60 2.10 -17.08
N ALA A 160 -4.38 3.16 -16.85
CA ALA A 160 -4.09 4.52 -17.29
C ALA A 160 -4.34 5.51 -16.16
N THR A 161 -3.49 6.54 -16.08
CA THR A 161 -3.60 7.60 -15.08
C THR A 161 -4.21 8.86 -15.66
N TYR A 162 -5.18 9.44 -14.94
CA TYR A 162 -5.76 10.74 -15.25
C TYR A 162 -5.61 11.68 -14.06
N VAL A 163 -4.92 12.81 -14.25
CA VAL A 163 -4.65 13.84 -13.23
C VAL A 163 -5.87 14.72 -12.93
N THR A 164 -7.08 14.15 -12.93
CA THR A 164 -8.33 14.91 -12.81
C THR A 164 -8.51 15.64 -11.48
N GLY A 165 -7.81 15.21 -10.43
CA GLY A 165 -7.85 15.85 -9.12
C GLY A 165 -6.85 17.00 -8.93
N GLU A 166 -5.94 17.21 -9.90
CA GLU A 166 -4.97 18.32 -9.91
C GLU A 166 -5.38 19.50 -10.81
N VAL A 167 -6.40 19.30 -11.66
CA VAL A 167 -6.89 20.29 -12.65
C VAL A 167 -8.00 21.16 -12.10
#